data_AF-A0A254NET9-F1
#
_entry.id   AF-A0A254NET9-F1
#
_cell.length_a   1.000
_cell.length_b   1.000
_cell.length_c   1.000
_cell.angle_alpha   90.00
_cell.angle_beta   90.00
_cell.angle_gamma   90.00
#
_symmetry.space_group_name_H-M   'P 1'
#
loop_
_entity.id
_entity.type
_entity.pdbx_description
1 polymer ?
#
loop_
_entity_poly.entity_id
_entity_poly.type
_entity_poly.pdbx_seq_one_letter_code
_entity_poly.pdbx_strand_id
1 'polypeptide(L)'
;MKFIKTLAAAAVLAAVSLPSQAYVTQANNGSTELFLVIGDENGSFLLDTGVTVASVLNSPASFTRAVASAAWTAYTAADTNLFDGASNRTTGTRWALFAYDGATLADYSAQNVITTAGKGLTAASFAFDAGTMVQSNSAMGSVAQQANGTGTHPTQANGTSYNLKGTTSYFGTNFFKFFAGNTFIGNTVGDTSSLYLLKGDADLSDDPLAPIIATKLGLTANFDGTTLTVSAVPEPESIALMAAGLAAIGFVVRRRRAD
;
A
#
# COMPACT_ATOMS: atom_id res chain seq x y z
N MET A 1 -43.20 -3.48 2.51
CA MET A 1 -41.93 -3.62 1.74
C MET A 1 -40.76 -2.88 2.42
N LYS A 2 -40.37 -3.26 3.66
CA LYS A 2 -39.24 -2.62 4.39
C LYS A 2 -38.03 -3.55 4.59
N PHE A 3 -38.10 -4.81 4.17
CA PHE A 3 -37.07 -5.82 4.44
C PHE A 3 -36.02 -6.02 3.31
N ILE A 4 -36.30 -5.55 2.08
CA ILE A 4 -35.39 -5.77 0.94
C ILE A 4 -34.25 -4.74 0.90
N LYS A 5 -34.44 -3.55 1.49
CA LYS A 5 -33.42 -2.50 1.51
C LYS A 5 -32.29 -2.75 2.52
N THR A 6 -32.51 -3.60 3.51
CA THR A 6 -31.50 -3.99 4.50
C THR A 6 -30.57 -5.10 4.01
N LEU A 7 -30.97 -5.89 3.01
CA LEU A 7 -30.11 -6.93 2.43
C LEU A 7 -29.03 -6.35 1.51
N ALA A 8 -29.33 -5.27 0.79
CA ALA A 8 -28.37 -4.60 -0.09
C ALA A 8 -27.27 -3.85 0.68
N ALA A 9 -27.55 -3.39 1.90
CA ALA A 9 -26.55 -2.76 2.78
C ALA A 9 -25.69 -3.79 3.54
N ALA A 10 -26.18 -5.02 3.72
CA ALA A 10 -25.43 -6.11 4.36
C ALA A 10 -24.49 -6.85 3.38
N ALA A 11 -24.72 -6.75 2.07
CA ALA A 11 -23.86 -7.34 1.05
C ALA A 11 -22.53 -6.59 0.83
N VAL A 12 -22.38 -5.37 1.38
CA VAL A 12 -21.15 -4.58 1.28
C VAL A 12 -20.19 -4.84 2.45
N LEU A 13 -20.59 -5.62 3.48
CA LEU A 13 -19.83 -5.75 4.73
C LEU A 13 -19.21 -7.14 5.02
N ALA A 14 -19.25 -8.09 4.08
CA ALA A 14 -18.64 -9.40 4.31
C ALA A 14 -18.12 -10.06 3.03
N ALA A 15 -17.35 -9.33 2.23
CA ALA A 15 -16.23 -9.96 1.56
C ALA A 15 -15.07 -9.98 2.56
N VAL A 16 -15.16 -10.85 3.57
CA VAL A 16 -13.95 -11.29 4.27
C VAL A 16 -13.17 -12.02 3.20
N SER A 17 -12.26 -11.31 2.54
CA SER A 17 -11.25 -11.93 1.70
C SER A 17 -10.56 -12.94 2.59
N LEU A 18 -10.91 -14.23 2.42
CA LEU A 18 -10.09 -15.30 2.95
C LEU A 18 -8.66 -14.97 2.51
N PRO A 19 -7.67 -14.90 3.41
CA PRO A 19 -6.30 -14.65 3.00
C PRO A 19 -5.96 -15.75 1.99
N SER A 20 -5.79 -15.30 0.75
CA SER A 20 -5.27 -16.11 -0.33
C SER A 20 -3.91 -16.57 0.17
N GLN A 21 -3.79 -17.84 0.53
CA GLN A 21 -2.53 -18.44 0.96
C GLN A 21 -1.66 -18.73 -0.26
N ALA A 22 -1.59 -17.78 -1.19
CA ALA A 22 -0.72 -17.89 -2.33
C ALA A 22 0.71 -17.61 -1.85
N TYR A 23 1.61 -18.51 -2.23
CA TYR A 23 3.02 -18.23 -2.33
C TYR A 23 3.22 -16.82 -2.91
N VAL A 24 4.18 -16.03 -2.41
CA VAL A 24 4.60 -14.82 -3.11
C VAL A 24 5.29 -15.28 -4.38
N THR A 25 4.50 -15.71 -5.38
CA THR A 25 5.01 -15.88 -6.73
C THR A 25 5.47 -14.48 -7.11
N GLN A 26 6.71 -14.36 -7.61
CA GLN A 26 6.98 -13.35 -8.62
C GLN A 26 6.01 -13.66 -9.75
N ALA A 27 4.81 -13.15 -9.60
CA ALA A 27 3.72 -13.42 -10.48
C ALA A 27 3.79 -12.33 -11.53
N ASN A 28 3.48 -12.71 -12.75
CA ASN A 28 3.42 -11.76 -13.85
C ASN A 28 1.97 -11.33 -14.02
N ASN A 29 1.77 -10.17 -14.64
CA ASN A 29 0.46 -9.69 -15.08
C ASN A 29 -0.51 -9.34 -13.93
N GLY A 30 0.00 -8.69 -12.87
CA GLY A 30 -0.81 -8.11 -11.81
C GLY A 30 -1.28 -9.11 -10.75
N SER A 31 -0.74 -10.33 -10.73
CA SER A 31 -1.15 -11.35 -9.76
C SER A 31 -0.40 -11.24 -8.42
N THR A 32 0.62 -10.40 -8.34
CA THR A 32 1.33 -10.13 -7.07
C THR A 32 0.39 -9.49 -6.05
N GLU A 33 0.47 -9.93 -4.79
CA GLU A 33 -0.27 -9.34 -3.68
C GLU A 33 0.40 -8.07 -3.14
N LEU A 34 -0.42 -7.18 -2.60
CA LEU A 34 -0.02 -6.00 -1.87
C LEU A 34 0.24 -6.38 -0.42
N PHE A 35 1.38 -5.94 0.13
CA PHE A 35 1.76 -6.22 1.51
C PHE A 35 1.72 -4.94 2.34
N LEU A 36 1.23 -5.05 3.57
CA LEU A 36 1.50 -4.09 4.63
C LEU A 36 2.84 -4.45 5.26
N VAL A 37 3.79 -3.55 5.12
CA VAL A 37 5.14 -3.69 5.65
C VAL A 37 5.31 -2.70 6.80
N ILE A 38 5.68 -3.20 7.98
CA ILE A 38 5.88 -2.39 9.20
C ILE A 38 7.28 -2.67 9.74
N GLY A 39 8.01 -1.65 10.17
CA GLY A 39 9.31 -1.88 10.81
C GLY A 39 9.90 -0.67 11.49
N ASP A 40 10.84 -0.94 12.37
CA ASP A 40 11.56 0.01 13.21
C ASP A 40 13.00 -0.49 13.46
N GLU A 41 13.68 0.11 14.44
CA GLU A 41 15.01 -0.29 14.88
C GLU A 41 15.05 -1.58 15.69
N ASN A 42 13.92 -2.20 16.01
CA ASN A 42 13.82 -3.39 16.86
C ASN A 42 13.35 -4.62 16.08
N GLY A 43 12.56 -4.44 15.03
CA GLY A 43 12.11 -5.53 14.19
C GLY A 43 11.30 -5.09 12.99
N SER A 44 10.75 -6.08 12.31
CA SER A 44 9.98 -5.92 11.09
C SER A 44 8.81 -6.88 11.07
N PHE A 45 7.65 -6.39 10.67
CA PHE A 45 6.41 -7.12 10.52
C PHE A 45 5.90 -7.00 9.08
N LEU A 46 5.29 -8.07 8.59
CA LEU A 46 4.67 -8.09 7.27
C LEU A 46 3.33 -8.80 7.33
N LEU A 47 2.36 -8.25 6.61
CA LEU A 47 1.01 -8.77 6.45
C LEU A 47 0.67 -8.75 4.97
N ASP A 48 0.42 -9.91 4.38
CA ASP A 48 -0.29 -10.00 3.10
C ASP A 48 -1.67 -9.36 3.24
N THR A 49 -2.08 -8.50 2.31
CA THR A 49 -3.41 -7.86 2.33
C THR A 49 -4.49 -8.67 1.60
N GLY A 50 -4.12 -9.69 0.82
CA GLY A 50 -5.01 -10.47 -0.04
C GLY A 50 -5.53 -9.68 -1.25
N VAL A 51 -5.00 -8.47 -1.47
CA VAL A 51 -5.37 -7.56 -2.56
C VAL A 51 -4.26 -7.62 -3.61
N THR A 52 -4.59 -7.97 -4.84
CA THR A 52 -3.61 -8.10 -5.93
C THR A 52 -3.34 -6.77 -6.62
N VAL A 53 -2.17 -6.62 -7.24
CA VAL A 53 -1.83 -5.46 -8.07
C VAL A 53 -2.89 -5.22 -9.16
N ALA A 54 -3.37 -6.27 -9.82
CA ALA A 54 -4.43 -6.17 -10.82
C ALA A 54 -5.73 -5.59 -10.23
N SER A 55 -6.09 -5.96 -9.00
CA SER A 55 -7.28 -5.40 -8.35
C SER A 55 -7.12 -3.90 -8.07
N VAL A 56 -5.93 -3.45 -7.66
CA VAL A 56 -5.64 -2.04 -7.42
C VAL A 56 -5.66 -1.24 -8.73
N LEU A 57 -5.08 -1.78 -9.80
CA LEU A 57 -4.92 -1.07 -11.07
C LEU A 57 -6.18 -1.06 -11.93
N ASN A 58 -6.95 -2.15 -11.96
CA ASN A 58 -8.11 -2.28 -12.85
C ASN A 58 -9.41 -1.78 -12.23
N SER A 59 -9.50 -1.76 -10.89
CA SER A 59 -10.70 -1.32 -10.17
C SER A 59 -10.28 -0.89 -8.76
N PRO A 60 -9.87 0.38 -8.54
CA PRO A 60 -9.25 0.83 -7.28
C PRO A 60 -10.10 0.45 -6.07
N ALA A 61 -9.79 -0.72 -5.50
CA ALA A 61 -10.61 -1.35 -4.50
C ALA A 61 -10.32 -0.67 -3.17
N SER A 62 -11.36 -0.08 -2.60
CA SER A 62 -11.30 0.32 -1.19
C SER A 62 -11.40 -0.93 -0.33
N PHE A 63 -10.51 -1.09 0.64
CA PHE A 63 -10.52 -2.23 1.54
C PHE A 63 -10.14 -1.82 2.94
N THR A 64 -10.55 -2.62 3.92
CA THR A 64 -10.16 -2.46 5.32
C THR A 64 -9.72 -3.81 5.85
N ARG A 65 -8.59 -3.85 6.55
CA ARG A 65 -8.02 -5.06 7.10
C ARG A 65 -7.54 -4.84 8.53
N ALA A 66 -8.04 -5.67 9.44
CA ALA A 66 -7.53 -5.72 10.80
C ALA A 66 -6.11 -6.30 10.81
N VAL A 67 -5.24 -5.69 11.59
CA VAL A 67 -3.86 -6.14 11.82
C VAL A 67 -3.83 -6.81 13.19
N ALA A 68 -4.12 -8.11 13.20
CA ALA A 68 -4.15 -8.92 14.41
C ALA A 68 -3.64 -10.34 14.10
N SER A 69 -2.53 -10.72 14.70
CA SER A 69 -1.97 -12.07 14.63
C SER A 69 -0.96 -12.30 15.75
N ALA A 70 -0.53 -13.55 15.96
CA ALA A 70 0.56 -13.85 16.89
C ALA A 70 1.86 -13.11 16.52
N ALA A 71 2.13 -12.92 15.23
CA ALA A 71 3.26 -12.13 14.74
C ALA A 71 3.11 -10.65 15.09
N TRP A 72 1.91 -10.08 14.96
CA TRP A 72 1.65 -8.69 15.36
C TRP A 72 1.80 -8.49 16.87
N THR A 73 1.29 -9.42 17.67
CA THR A 73 1.49 -9.43 19.12
C THR A 73 2.97 -9.50 19.49
N ALA A 74 3.76 -10.31 18.78
CA ALA A 74 5.20 -10.39 19.00
C ALA A 74 5.93 -9.08 18.62
N TYR A 75 5.53 -8.44 17.52
CA TYR A 75 6.08 -7.14 17.12
C TYR A 75 5.81 -6.07 18.16
N THR A 76 4.55 -5.90 18.57
CA THR A 76 4.12 -4.90 19.57
C THR A 76 4.60 -5.18 21.00
N ALA A 77 5.01 -6.42 21.30
CA ALA A 77 5.70 -6.72 22.56
C ALA A 77 7.17 -6.27 22.52
N ALA A 78 7.81 -6.27 21.35
CA ALA A 78 9.18 -5.82 21.17
C ALA A 78 9.28 -4.31 20.96
N ASP A 79 8.29 -3.71 20.30
CA ASP A 79 8.13 -2.27 20.12
C ASP A 79 7.01 -1.74 21.02
N THR A 80 7.40 -1.04 22.09
CA THR A 80 6.46 -0.49 23.08
C THR A 80 5.88 0.87 22.69
N ASN A 81 6.27 1.46 21.55
CA ASN A 81 5.81 2.77 21.12
C ASN A 81 5.63 2.89 19.59
N LEU A 82 4.52 2.36 19.08
CA LEU A 82 4.16 2.40 17.66
C LEU A 82 4.06 3.81 17.03
N PHE A 83 4.02 4.88 17.82
CA PHE A 83 3.80 6.25 17.36
C PHE A 83 5.05 7.14 17.50
N ASP A 84 6.24 6.54 17.61
CA ASP A 84 7.51 7.26 17.80
C ASP A 84 8.17 7.77 16.51
N GLY A 85 7.59 7.48 15.35
CA GLY A 85 8.08 7.94 14.06
C GLY A 85 7.90 9.45 13.81
N ALA A 86 8.90 10.09 13.18
CA ALA A 86 8.82 11.44 12.63
C ALA A 86 8.93 11.45 11.10
N SER A 87 8.08 12.18 10.39
CA SER A 87 7.97 12.15 8.90
C SER A 87 9.27 12.31 8.11
N ASN A 88 10.32 12.92 8.68
CA ASN A 88 11.61 13.18 8.04
C ASN A 88 12.76 12.30 8.55
N ARG A 89 12.47 11.22 9.27
CA ARG A 89 13.46 10.28 9.82
C ARG A 89 13.11 8.85 9.42
N THR A 90 14.10 7.97 9.51
CA THR A 90 13.88 6.52 9.43
C THR A 90 13.96 5.84 10.76
N THR A 91 13.91 6.64 11.82
CA THR A 91 13.82 6.14 13.19
C THR A 91 12.37 6.04 13.63
N GLY A 92 12.09 5.09 14.50
CA GLY A 92 10.74 4.77 14.98
C GLY A 92 9.90 3.99 13.97
N THR A 93 8.74 3.53 14.41
CA THR A 93 7.83 2.67 13.67
C THR A 93 7.36 3.31 12.38
N ARG A 94 7.58 2.59 11.28
CA ARG A 94 7.10 2.96 9.95
C ARG A 94 6.24 1.89 9.36
N TRP A 95 5.31 2.33 8.53
CA TRP A 95 4.53 1.43 7.70
C TRP A 95 4.53 1.90 6.25
N ALA A 96 4.41 0.94 5.33
CA ALA A 96 4.16 1.20 3.92
C ALA A 96 3.26 0.10 3.35
N LEU A 97 2.48 0.44 2.33
CA LEU A 97 2.00 -0.59 1.41
C LEU A 97 3.05 -0.81 0.33
N PHE A 98 3.27 -2.05 -0.05
CA PHE A 98 4.28 -2.39 -1.03
C PHE A 98 3.88 -3.61 -1.86
N ALA A 99 4.00 -3.49 -3.18
CA ALA A 99 3.96 -4.61 -4.11
C ALA A 99 5.01 -4.41 -5.19
N TYR A 100 5.62 -5.52 -5.64
CA TYR A 100 6.48 -5.57 -6.81
C TYR A 100 5.96 -6.69 -7.72
N ASP A 101 5.45 -6.32 -8.89
CA ASP A 101 4.90 -7.23 -9.89
C ASP A 101 5.71 -7.14 -11.18
N GLY A 102 6.44 -8.21 -11.52
CA GLY A 102 7.34 -8.21 -12.67
C GLY A 102 8.14 -9.51 -12.79
N ALA A 103 8.33 -9.96 -14.04
CA ALA A 103 8.93 -11.25 -14.37
C ALA A 103 10.46 -11.27 -14.36
N THR A 104 11.05 -10.15 -14.74
CA THR A 104 12.50 -10.02 -14.92
C THR A 104 12.95 -8.65 -14.46
N LEU A 105 14.16 -8.59 -13.92
CA LEU A 105 14.82 -7.34 -13.59
C LEU A 105 15.30 -6.57 -14.84
N ALA A 106 15.06 -7.09 -16.05
CA ALA A 106 15.60 -6.57 -17.31
C ALA A 106 14.56 -5.85 -18.19
N ASP A 107 13.26 -6.12 -18.00
CA ASP A 107 12.17 -5.44 -18.72
C ASP A 107 11.41 -4.49 -17.78
N TYR A 108 11.73 -3.20 -17.87
CA TYR A 108 11.21 -2.16 -16.99
C TYR A 108 9.78 -1.74 -17.33
N SER A 109 9.37 -1.95 -18.58
CA SER A 109 8.00 -1.65 -19.05
C SER A 109 6.98 -2.62 -18.44
N ALA A 110 7.44 -3.83 -18.10
CA ALA A 110 6.64 -4.89 -17.50
C ALA A 110 6.66 -4.90 -15.97
N GLN A 111 7.38 -3.97 -15.31
CA GLN A 111 7.45 -3.88 -13.86
C GLN A 111 6.40 -2.90 -13.31
N ASN A 112 5.61 -3.35 -12.33
CA ASN A 112 4.72 -2.50 -11.55
C ASN A 112 5.19 -2.50 -10.10
N VAL A 113 5.59 -1.33 -9.57
CA VAL A 113 5.78 -1.16 -8.14
C VAL A 113 4.66 -0.29 -7.59
N ILE A 114 3.93 -0.81 -6.61
CA ILE A 114 2.92 -0.02 -5.89
C ILE A 114 3.45 0.26 -4.51
N THR A 115 3.48 1.54 -4.11
CA THR A 115 3.84 1.90 -2.75
C THR A 115 3.20 3.19 -2.24
N THR A 116 3.22 3.38 -0.93
CA THR A 116 2.87 4.64 -0.28
C THR A 116 4.00 5.68 -0.39
N ALA A 117 3.66 6.96 -0.36
CA ALA A 117 4.64 8.02 -0.19
C ALA A 117 4.78 8.39 1.28
N GLY A 118 6.00 8.64 1.74
CA GLY A 118 6.23 9.27 3.03
C GLY A 118 5.59 10.66 3.08
N LYS A 119 5.14 11.06 4.28
CA LYS A 119 4.49 12.35 4.52
C LYS A 119 5.28 13.53 3.92
N GLY A 120 4.58 14.36 3.14
CA GLY A 120 5.13 15.56 2.51
C GLY A 120 5.82 15.32 1.16
N LEU A 121 5.90 14.07 0.70
CA LEU A 121 6.42 13.74 -0.63
C LEU A 121 5.30 13.77 -1.68
N THR A 122 5.69 14.09 -2.91
CA THR A 122 4.81 14.14 -4.09
C THR A 122 5.32 13.19 -5.17
N ALA A 123 4.50 12.92 -6.19
CA ALA A 123 4.89 12.16 -7.38
C ALA A 123 6.25 12.62 -7.95
N ALA A 124 6.46 13.94 -8.07
CA ALA A 124 7.67 14.52 -8.64
C ALA A 124 8.94 14.29 -7.80
N SER A 125 8.78 13.90 -6.53
CA SER A 125 9.90 13.59 -5.62
C SER A 125 10.43 12.16 -5.80
N PHE A 126 9.71 11.31 -6.52
CA PHE A 126 10.12 9.97 -6.92
C PHE A 126 10.95 10.04 -8.21
N ALA A 127 12.11 10.69 -8.15
CA ALA A 127 13.03 10.76 -9.29
C ALA A 127 14.00 9.59 -9.26
N PHE A 128 13.86 8.67 -10.21
CA PHE A 128 14.67 7.48 -10.32
C PHE A 128 15.08 7.26 -11.78
N ASP A 129 16.31 6.82 -12.01
CA ASP A 129 16.64 6.09 -13.23
C ASP A 129 16.25 4.61 -13.04
N ALA A 130 15.88 3.95 -14.14
CA ALA A 130 15.47 2.55 -14.09
C ALA A 130 16.57 1.63 -13.52
N GLY A 131 17.84 1.92 -13.82
CA GLY A 131 18.99 1.15 -13.31
C GLY A 131 19.11 1.13 -11.79
N THR A 132 18.80 2.24 -11.12
CA THR A 132 18.87 2.32 -9.67
C THR A 132 17.63 1.68 -9.04
N MET A 133 16.44 1.76 -9.67
CA MET A 133 15.26 1.02 -9.22
C MET A 133 15.53 -0.49 -9.22
N VAL A 134 16.23 -1.01 -10.24
CA VAL A 134 16.67 -2.42 -10.25
C VAL A 134 17.56 -2.73 -9.07
N GLN A 135 18.63 -1.97 -8.83
CA GLN A 135 19.58 -2.28 -7.74
C GLN A 135 18.91 -2.17 -6.36
N SER A 136 18.09 -1.15 -6.16
CA SER A 136 17.34 -0.95 -4.90
C SER A 136 16.31 -2.05 -4.72
N ASN A 137 15.55 -2.42 -5.76
CA ASN A 137 14.57 -3.50 -5.71
C ASN A 137 15.18 -4.90 -5.80
N SER A 138 16.42 -5.08 -6.24
CA SER A 138 17.16 -6.34 -6.10
C SER A 138 17.57 -6.54 -4.65
N ALA A 139 17.96 -5.45 -3.97
CA ALA A 139 18.24 -5.44 -2.54
C ALA A 139 16.95 -5.55 -1.69
N MET A 140 15.84 -4.94 -2.12
CA MET A 140 14.52 -4.98 -1.46
C MET A 140 13.61 -6.12 -1.94
N GLY A 141 13.95 -6.79 -3.03
CA GLY A 141 13.36 -8.07 -3.47
C GLY A 141 13.61 -9.17 -2.45
N SER A 142 14.50 -8.90 -1.49
CA SER A 142 14.58 -9.55 -0.21
C SER A 142 13.29 -9.47 0.60
N VAL A 143 12.35 -8.53 0.48
CA VAL A 143 11.12 -8.58 1.30
C VAL A 143 10.16 -9.67 0.83
N ALA A 144 9.96 -9.82 -0.49
CA ALA A 144 9.23 -10.95 -1.06
C ALA A 144 10.02 -12.27 -0.89
N GLN A 145 11.35 -12.24 -1.02
CA GLN A 145 12.20 -13.42 -0.79
C GLN A 145 12.43 -13.76 0.69
N GLN A 146 12.34 -12.83 1.63
CA GLN A 146 12.43 -13.02 3.09
C GLN A 146 11.07 -13.43 3.63
N ALA A 147 9.98 -12.91 3.05
CA ALA A 147 8.65 -13.48 3.18
C ALA A 147 8.63 -14.94 2.70
N ASN A 148 9.31 -15.27 1.60
CA ASN A 148 9.41 -16.65 1.11
C ASN A 148 10.52 -17.50 1.77
N GLY A 149 11.56 -16.91 2.36
CA GLY A 149 12.86 -17.57 2.56
C GLY A 149 13.19 -17.94 4.00
N THR A 150 12.73 -17.18 5.00
CA THR A 150 13.11 -17.42 6.41
C THR A 150 12.04 -17.00 7.42
N GLY A 151 10.86 -16.59 6.99
CA GLY A 151 9.70 -16.31 7.84
C GLY A 151 8.66 -17.43 7.75
N THR A 152 7.89 -17.62 8.82
CA THR A 152 6.72 -18.51 8.88
C THR A 152 5.58 -18.14 7.93
N HIS A 153 5.74 -17.18 7.01
CA HIS A 153 4.72 -16.76 6.05
C HIS A 153 4.07 -17.89 5.22
N PRO A 154 4.81 -18.91 4.72
CA PRO A 154 4.18 -20.01 3.99
C PRO A 154 3.48 -21.03 4.91
N THR A 155 3.65 -20.93 6.23
CA THR A 155 3.15 -21.92 7.21
C THR A 155 2.24 -21.34 8.29
N GLN A 156 2.15 -20.01 8.42
CA GLN A 156 1.28 -19.34 9.39
C GLN A 156 -0.08 -19.05 8.78
N ALA A 157 -1.11 -19.54 9.48
CA ALA A 157 -2.48 -19.11 9.27
C ALA A 157 -2.52 -17.57 9.29
N ASN A 158 -3.00 -16.97 8.20
CA ASN A 158 -3.27 -15.52 8.00
C ASN A 158 -2.20 -14.68 7.29
N GLY A 159 -1.12 -15.26 6.76
CA GLY A 159 -0.21 -14.55 5.86
C GLY A 159 0.62 -13.43 6.52
N THR A 160 0.98 -13.59 7.80
CA THR A 160 1.80 -12.63 8.56
C THR A 160 3.16 -13.19 8.96
N SER A 161 4.15 -12.31 9.18
CA SER A 161 5.36 -12.64 9.94
C SER A 161 5.89 -11.47 10.74
N TYR A 162 6.73 -11.81 11.71
CA TYR A 162 7.52 -10.89 12.49
C TYR A 162 8.96 -11.41 12.57
N ASN A 163 9.92 -10.52 12.35
CA ASN A 163 11.34 -10.80 12.39
C ASN A 163 12.04 -9.76 13.27
N LEU A 164 12.71 -10.23 14.33
CA LEU A 164 13.52 -9.38 15.22
C LEU A 164 14.75 -8.85 14.48
N LYS A 165 15.22 -7.66 14.85
CA LYS A 165 16.50 -7.13 14.34
C LYS A 165 17.65 -8.12 14.55
N GLY A 166 18.50 -8.22 13.53
CA GLY A 166 19.65 -9.13 13.52
C GLY A 166 19.35 -10.53 13.01
N THR A 167 18.07 -10.86 12.76
CA THR A 167 17.71 -12.06 12.00
C THR A 167 17.90 -11.83 10.50
N THR A 168 18.11 -12.90 9.74
CA THR A 168 18.28 -12.85 8.27
C THR A 168 17.08 -12.29 7.51
N SER A 169 15.88 -12.37 8.11
CA SER A 169 14.62 -11.90 7.54
C SER A 169 14.27 -10.45 7.88
N TYR A 170 15.07 -9.77 8.69
CA TYR A 170 14.83 -8.38 9.07
C TYR A 170 15.22 -7.44 7.92
N PHE A 171 14.26 -6.65 7.42
CA PHE A 171 14.50 -5.74 6.29
C PHE A 171 15.05 -4.36 6.66
N GLY A 172 15.15 -4.02 7.95
CA GLY A 172 15.79 -2.77 8.36
C GLY A 172 14.96 -1.50 8.15
N THR A 173 15.34 -0.43 8.85
CA THR A 173 14.77 0.91 8.62
C THR A 173 15.14 1.49 7.25
N ASN A 174 16.17 0.94 6.60
CA ASN A 174 16.56 1.30 5.24
C ASN A 174 15.55 0.86 4.18
N PHE A 175 14.70 -0.14 4.46
CA PHE A 175 13.60 -0.51 3.56
C PHE A 175 12.71 0.70 3.22
N PHE A 176 12.48 1.59 4.18
CA PHE A 176 11.63 2.76 4.00
C PHE A 176 12.31 3.90 3.26
N LYS A 177 13.58 3.72 2.84
CA LYS A 177 14.31 4.65 1.99
C LYS A 177 14.40 4.08 0.59
N PHE A 178 13.92 4.84 -0.38
CA PHE A 178 14.24 4.59 -1.77
C PHE A 178 15.47 5.47 -2.07
N PHE A 179 16.62 4.85 -2.35
CA PHE A 179 17.91 5.49 -2.70
C PHE A 179 18.67 6.18 -1.56
N ALA A 180 19.83 6.76 -1.90
CA ALA A 180 20.64 7.61 -1.04
C ALA A 180 20.05 9.02 -0.83
N GLY A 181 19.00 9.38 -1.59
CA GLY A 181 18.24 10.62 -1.41
C GLY A 181 17.19 10.54 -0.29
N ASN A 182 16.60 11.68 0.08
CA ASN A 182 15.56 11.78 1.11
C ASN A 182 14.16 11.30 0.63
N THR A 183 14.10 10.30 -0.25
CA THR A 183 12.83 9.74 -0.74
C THR A 183 12.43 8.59 0.19
N PHE A 184 11.36 8.81 0.94
CA PHE A 184 10.84 7.85 1.92
C PHE A 184 9.51 7.29 1.44
N ILE A 185 9.33 5.97 1.51
CA ILE A 185 8.01 5.33 1.25
C ILE A 185 7.24 5.03 2.54
N GLY A 186 7.95 5.07 3.67
CA GLY A 186 7.41 4.80 4.99
C GLY A 186 6.69 6.00 5.57
N ASN A 187 5.54 5.74 6.18
CA ASN A 187 4.73 6.69 6.93
C ASN A 187 4.79 6.38 8.42
N THR A 188 4.56 7.40 9.23
CA THR A 188 4.35 7.19 10.67
C THR A 188 2.98 6.57 10.87
N VAL A 189 2.82 5.75 11.91
CA VAL A 189 1.51 5.21 12.28
C VAL A 189 0.55 6.36 12.61
N GLY A 190 -0.69 6.28 12.13
CA GLY A 190 -1.73 7.30 12.25
C GLY A 190 -1.75 8.36 11.15
N ASP A 191 -0.73 8.42 10.29
CA ASP A 191 -0.73 9.32 9.13
C ASP A 191 -1.41 8.69 7.91
N THR A 192 -2.10 9.51 7.12
CA THR A 192 -2.65 9.11 5.82
C THR A 192 -1.63 9.34 4.70
N SER A 193 -1.53 8.38 3.78
CA SER A 193 -0.66 8.42 2.61
C SER A 193 -1.44 8.23 1.31
N SER A 194 -0.96 8.82 0.22
CA SER A 194 -1.41 8.45 -1.13
C SER A 194 -0.68 7.18 -1.61
N LEU A 195 -1.33 6.38 -2.46
CA LEU A 195 -0.68 5.29 -3.19
C LEU A 195 -0.18 5.77 -4.55
N TYR A 196 0.99 5.27 -4.91
CA TYR A 196 1.66 5.54 -6.17
C TYR A 196 1.99 4.23 -6.88
N LEU A 197 1.81 4.24 -8.19
CA LEU A 197 2.37 3.27 -9.11
C LEU A 197 3.64 3.86 -9.69
N LEU A 198 4.74 3.13 -9.54
CA LEU A 198 6.03 3.45 -10.15
C LEU A 198 6.23 2.47 -11.31
N LYS A 199 6.52 3.01 -12.49
CA LYS A 199 6.79 2.26 -13.71
C LYS A 199 7.97 2.85 -14.48
N GLY A 200 8.76 1.98 -15.09
CA GLY A 200 9.66 2.42 -16.15
C GLY A 200 8.86 3.01 -17.30
N ASP A 201 9.39 4.02 -17.96
CA ASP A 201 8.77 4.57 -19.17
C ASP A 201 8.77 3.50 -20.28
N ALA A 202 7.59 3.23 -20.83
CA ALA A 202 7.40 2.20 -21.85
C ALA A 202 7.76 2.70 -23.27
N ASP A 203 7.89 4.01 -23.48
CA ASP A 203 8.22 4.61 -24.78
C ASP A 203 9.74 4.55 -25.11
N LEU A 204 10.55 3.94 -24.24
CA LEU A 204 12.01 3.99 -24.33
C LEU A 204 12.64 2.59 -24.35
N SER A 205 12.20 1.75 -25.28
CA SER A 205 12.72 0.38 -25.49
C SER A 205 14.24 0.28 -25.69
N ASP A 206 14.93 1.41 -25.89
CA ASP A 206 16.37 1.49 -26.18
C ASP A 206 17.22 2.20 -25.10
N ASP A 207 16.63 2.80 -24.05
CA ASP A 207 17.39 3.51 -22.99
C ASP A 207 17.13 2.95 -21.57
N PRO A 208 18.06 2.17 -20.99
CA PRO A 208 17.94 1.66 -19.62
C PRO A 208 18.08 2.74 -18.53
N LEU A 209 18.31 4.01 -18.90
CA LEU A 209 18.41 5.16 -18.01
C LEU A 209 17.17 6.07 -18.06
N ALA A 210 16.11 5.64 -18.74
CA ALA A 210 14.83 6.35 -18.76
C ALA A 210 14.30 6.67 -17.35
N PRO A 211 13.74 7.88 -17.14
CA PRO A 211 13.17 8.26 -15.86
C PRO A 211 11.91 7.45 -15.54
N ILE A 212 11.72 7.16 -14.25
CA ILE A 212 10.51 6.49 -13.76
C ILE A 212 9.34 7.46 -13.70
N ILE A 213 8.18 6.97 -14.12
CA ILE A 213 6.92 7.69 -13.99
C ILE A 213 6.25 7.25 -12.69
N ALA A 214 6.10 8.18 -11.75
CA ALA A 214 5.30 8.00 -10.55
C ALA A 214 3.88 8.52 -10.77
N THR A 215 2.92 7.59 -10.84
CA THR A 215 1.51 7.90 -11.07
C THR A 215 0.73 7.72 -9.78
N LYS A 216 0.05 8.78 -9.33
CA LYS A 216 -0.86 8.70 -8.18
C LYS A 216 -2.10 7.89 -8.56
N LEU A 217 -2.45 6.89 -7.75
CA LEU A 217 -3.54 5.94 -8.06
C LEU A 217 -4.94 6.41 -7.62
N GLY A 218 -5.09 7.66 -7.17
CA GLY A 218 -6.37 8.15 -6.62
C GLY A 218 -6.81 7.42 -5.34
N LEU A 219 -5.91 6.66 -4.71
CA LEU A 219 -6.16 5.94 -3.46
C LEU A 219 -5.40 6.59 -2.29
N THR A 220 -6.02 6.54 -1.12
CA THR A 220 -5.39 6.88 0.16
C THR A 220 -5.35 5.66 1.06
N ALA A 221 -4.25 5.47 1.77
CA ALA A 221 -4.09 4.47 2.80
C ALA A 221 -3.81 5.10 4.15
N ASN A 222 -4.30 4.48 5.21
CA ASN A 222 -4.03 4.84 6.59
C ASN A 222 -3.84 3.57 7.41
N PHE A 223 -2.88 3.59 8.32
CA PHE A 223 -2.72 2.54 9.33
C PHE A 223 -2.66 3.18 10.71
N ASP A 224 -3.60 2.81 11.59
CA ASP A 224 -3.75 3.41 12.93
C ASP A 224 -3.08 2.63 14.06
N GLY A 225 -2.31 1.59 13.74
CA GLY A 225 -1.71 0.67 14.71
C GLY A 225 -2.53 -0.60 14.94
N THR A 226 -3.76 -0.66 14.44
CA THR A 226 -4.65 -1.82 14.57
C THR A 226 -5.37 -2.17 13.28
N THR A 227 -5.62 -1.19 12.42
CA THR A 227 -6.44 -1.31 11.22
C THR A 227 -5.76 -0.60 10.07
N LEU A 228 -5.62 -1.31 8.95
CA LEU A 228 -5.26 -0.77 7.66
C LEU A 228 -6.54 -0.43 6.89
N THR A 229 -6.65 0.81 6.41
CA THR A 229 -7.75 1.24 5.55
C THR A 229 -7.18 1.82 4.27
N VAL A 230 -7.69 1.36 3.13
CA VAL A 230 -7.43 1.94 1.81
C VAL A 230 -8.75 2.39 1.21
N SER A 231 -8.82 3.63 0.75
CA SER A 231 -10.04 4.21 0.18
C SER A 231 -9.76 5.08 -1.03
N ALA A 232 -10.70 5.07 -1.98
CA ALA A 232 -10.68 5.99 -3.11
C ALA A 232 -10.82 7.44 -2.62
N VAL A 233 -9.99 8.32 -3.17
CA VAL A 233 -10.13 9.76 -3.02
C VAL A 233 -11.27 10.19 -3.93
N PRO A 234 -12.36 10.78 -3.40
CA PRO A 234 -13.43 11.28 -4.23
C PRO A 234 -12.88 12.28 -5.26
N GLU A 235 -13.20 12.07 -6.53
CA GLU A 235 -12.80 13.01 -7.57
C GLU A 235 -13.45 14.38 -7.31
N PRO A 236 -12.73 15.50 -7.54
CA PRO A 236 -13.28 16.84 -7.33
C PRO A 236 -14.61 17.06 -8.06
N GLU A 237 -14.76 16.46 -9.24
CA GLU A 237 -15.99 16.54 -10.04
C GLU A 237 -17.16 15.80 -9.41
N SER A 238 -16.91 14.67 -8.72
CA SER A 238 -17.94 13.95 -7.96
C SER A 238 -18.48 14.80 -6.81
N ILE A 239 -17.60 15.56 -6.15
CA ILE A 239 -18.00 16.51 -5.10
C ILE A 239 -18.79 17.67 -5.71
N ALA A 240 -18.33 18.21 -6.83
CA ALA A 240 -19.00 19.30 -7.53
C ALA A 240 -20.40 18.89 -8.01
N LEU A 241 -20.56 17.68 -8.56
CA LEU A 241 -21.83 17.15 -9.02
C LEU A 241 -22.78 16.84 -7.87
N MET A 242 -22.26 16.29 -6.76
CA MET A 242 -23.04 16.11 -5.53
C MET A 242 -23.52 17.47 -4.97
N ALA A 243 -22.64 18.47 -4.94
CA ALA A 243 -22.97 19.82 -4.49
C ALA A 243 -23.99 20.50 -5.41
N ALA A 244 -23.84 20.35 -6.73
CA ALA A 244 -24.79 20.85 -7.71
C ALA A 244 -26.17 20.17 -7.54
N GLY A 245 -26.19 18.86 -7.30
CA GLY A 245 -27.41 18.11 -6.99
C GLY A 245 -28.09 18.62 -5.71
N LEU A 246 -27.34 18.84 -4.64
CA LEU A 246 -27.85 19.43 -3.40
C LEU A 246 -28.40 20.84 -3.60
N ALA A 247 -27.70 21.69 -4.37
CA ALA A 247 -28.15 23.04 -4.70
C ALA A 247 -29.46 23.02 -5.50
N ALA A 248 -29.58 22.11 -6.48
CA ALA A 248 -30.80 21.93 -7.25
C ALA A 248 -31.98 21.49 -6.37
N ILE A 249 -31.77 20.54 -5.45
CA ILE A 249 -32.80 20.12 -4.49
C ILE A 249 -33.21 21.30 -3.58
N GLY A 250 -32.24 22.05 -3.06
CA GLY A 250 -32.50 23.23 -2.24
C GLY A 250 -33.34 24.28 -2.97
N PHE A 251 -33.05 24.51 -4.26
CA PHE A 251 -33.84 25.42 -5.11
C PHE A 251 -35.29 24.94 -5.29
N VAL A 252 -35.50 23.64 -5.54
CA VAL A 252 -36.84 23.05 -5.68
C VAL A 252 -37.63 23.13 -4.37
N VAL A 253 -36.99 22.85 -3.23
CA VAL A 253 -37.64 22.95 -1.91
C VAL A 253 -38.01 24.39 -1.59
N ARG A 254 -37.14 25.37 -1.91
CA ARG A 254 -37.46 26.79 -1.73
C ARG A 254 -38.66 27.20 -2.56
N ARG A 255 -38.73 26.78 -3.83
CA ARG A 255 -39.86 27.09 -4.71
C ARG A 255 -41.19 26.57 -4.15
N ARG A 256 -41.21 25.34 -3.62
CA ARG A 256 -42.42 24.73 -3.04
C ARG A 256 -42.92 25.37 -1.74
N ARG A 257 -42.13 26.25 -1.11
CA ARG A 257 -42.56 27.02 0.08
C ARG A 257 -43.03 28.43 -0.27
N ALA A 258 -42.78 28.89 -1.49
CA ALA A 258 -43.19 30.21 -1.97
C ALA A 258 -44.59 30.19 -2.61
N ASP A 259 -45.13 29.00 -2.85
CA ASP A 259 -46.52 28.72 -3.23
C ASP A 259 -47.28 28.18 -2.00
#